data_AF-R6RG46-F1
#
_entry.id   AF-R6RG46-F1
#
_cell.length_a   1.000
_cell.length_b   1.000
_cell.length_c   1.000
_cell.angle_alpha   90.00
_cell.angle_beta   90.00
_cell.angle_gamma   90.00
#
_symmetry.space_group_name_H-M   'P 1'
#
loop_
_entity.id
_entity.type
_entity.pdbx_description
1 polymer ?
#
loop_
_entity_poly.entity_id
_entity_poly.type
_entity_poly.pdbx_seq_one_letter_code
_entity_poly.pdbx_strand_id
1 'polypeptide(L)'
;MELISIIISIAASIISGMVLFFLKRYFDKKEKSEAEKEKSRQKENVLILKSIDAIGRLTYADAIAIRDGKTNGEMKDAVQSYIAIKSELYDYLLDQNSKSK
;
A
#
# COMPACT_ATOMS: atom_id res chain seq x y z
N MET A 1 -9.40 -11.82 57.65
CA MET A 1 -8.30 -11.10 56.97
C MET A 1 -7.76 -11.94 55.81
N GLU A 2 -7.21 -13.12 56.06
CA GLU A 2 -6.71 -14.07 55.03
C GLU A 2 -7.69 -14.35 53.88
N LEU A 3 -8.94 -14.74 54.19
CA LEU A 3 -9.94 -15.11 53.18
C LEU A 3 -10.32 -13.95 52.25
N ILE A 4 -10.34 -12.72 52.77
CA ILE A 4 -10.68 -11.50 52.02
C ILE A 4 -9.54 -11.18 51.04
N SER A 5 -8.28 -11.31 51.48
CA SER A 5 -7.11 -11.12 50.63
C SER A 5 -7.06 -12.12 49.46
N ILE A 6 -7.45 -13.37 49.70
CA ILE A 6 -7.51 -14.41 48.66
C ILE A 6 -8.57 -14.05 47.60
N ILE A 7 -9.77 -13.65 48.03
CA ILE A 7 -10.86 -13.26 47.12
C ILE A 7 -10.46 -12.03 46.28
N ILE A 8 -9.85 -11.02 46.91
CA ILE A 8 -9.38 -9.81 46.21
C ILE A 8 -8.28 -10.17 45.19
N SER A 9 -7.38 -11.09 45.53
CA SER A 9 -6.29 -11.50 44.63
C SER A 9 -6.82 -12.26 43.40
N ILE A 10 -7.84 -13.11 43.58
CA ILE A 10 -8.52 -13.81 42.48
C ILE A 10 -9.30 -12.81 41.61
N ALA A 11 -10.00 -11.86 42.22
CA ALA A 11 -10.71 -10.82 41.47
C ALA A 11 -9.74 -9.94 40.66
N ALA A 12 -8.60 -9.56 41.25
CA ALA A 12 -7.58 -8.77 40.58
C ALA A 12 -6.94 -9.50 39.38
N SER A 13 -6.71 -10.81 39.50
CA SER A 13 -6.14 -11.60 38.39
C SER A 13 -7.14 -11.75 37.22
N ILE A 14 -8.43 -11.93 37.52
CA ILE A 14 -9.50 -11.96 36.50
C ILE A 14 -9.59 -10.62 35.78
N ILE A 15 -9.58 -9.50 36.52
CA ILE A 15 -9.62 -8.15 35.93
C ILE A 15 -8.38 -7.90 35.07
N SER A 16 -7.19 -8.26 35.56
CA SER A 16 -5.95 -8.11 34.81
C SER A 16 -5.96 -8.91 33.50
N GLY A 17 -6.39 -10.18 33.54
CA GLY A 17 -6.54 -11.01 32.36
C GLY A 17 -7.56 -10.46 31.37
N MET A 18 -8.68 -9.91 31.87
CA MET A 18 -9.70 -9.29 31.04
C MET A 18 -9.19 -8.03 30.34
N VAL A 19 -8.45 -7.16 31.04
CA VAL A 19 -7.81 -5.97 30.44
C VAL A 19 -6.81 -6.37 29.35
N LEU A 20 -5.96 -7.37 29.60
CA LEU A 20 -5.02 -7.88 28.61
C LEU A 20 -5.73 -8.48 27.39
N PHE A 21 -6.84 -9.19 27.58
CA PHE A 21 -7.64 -9.73 26.48
C PHE A 21 -8.20 -8.62 25.57
N PHE A 22 -8.75 -7.55 26.15
CA PHE A 22 -9.24 -6.41 25.38
C PHE A 22 -8.12 -5.66 24.66
N LEU A 23 -6.97 -5.46 25.30
CA LEU A 23 -5.79 -4.84 24.68
C LEU A 23 -5.27 -5.66 23.51
N LYS A 24 -5.12 -6.98 23.68
CA LYS A 24 -4.70 -7.88 22.61
C LYS A 24 -5.66 -7.79 21.43
N ARG A 25 -6.97 -7.86 21.68
CA ARG A 25 -7.98 -7.75 20.63
C ARG A 25 -7.94 -6.40 19.90
N TYR A 26 -7.62 -5.31 20.61
CA TYR A 26 -7.42 -4.00 20.01
C TYR A 26 -6.18 -3.97 19.11
N PHE A 27 -5.03 -4.48 19.58
CA PHE A 27 -3.81 -4.56 18.79
C PHE A 27 -3.98 -5.45 17.56
N ASP A 28 -4.58 -6.63 17.69
CA ASP A 28 -4.84 -7.54 16.57
C ASP A 28 -5.71 -6.87 15.49
N LYS A 29 -6.69 -6.05 15.89
CA LYS A 29 -7.54 -5.31 14.95
C LYS A 29 -6.76 -4.18 14.26
N LYS A 30 -5.92 -3.47 15.02
CA LYS A 30 -5.10 -2.37 14.51
C LYS A 30 -4.05 -2.89 13.52
N GLU A 31 -3.36 -3.97 13.87
CA GLU A 31 -2.34 -4.61 13.03
C GLU A 31 -2.92 -5.08 11.69
N LYS A 32 -4.12 -5.69 11.70
CA LYS A 32 -4.81 -6.06 10.46
C LYS A 32 -5.10 -4.85 9.56
N SER A 33 -5.58 -3.75 10.14
CA SER A 33 -5.85 -2.52 9.38
C SER A 33 -4.58 -1.89 8.83
N GLU A 34 -3.49 -1.89 9.60
CA GLU A 34 -2.20 -1.38 9.16
C GLU A 34 -1.59 -2.25 8.07
N ALA A 35 -1.69 -3.59 8.17
CA ALA A 35 -1.23 -4.52 7.16
C ALA A 35 -1.97 -4.35 5.82
N GLU A 36 -3.29 -4.11 5.85
CA GLU A 36 -4.07 -3.82 4.63
C GLU A 36 -3.64 -2.50 3.98
N LYS A 37 -3.43 -1.45 4.78
CA LYS A 37 -2.93 -0.16 4.29
C LYS A 37 -1.53 -0.27 3.70
N GLU A 38 -0.64 -1.02 4.35
CA GLU A 38 0.72 -1.23 3.88
C GLU A 38 0.74 -2.00 2.55
N LYS A 39 -0.09 -3.04 2.42
CA LYS A 39 -0.25 -3.78 1.16
C LYS A 39 -0.74 -2.87 0.02
N SER A 40 -1.67 -1.97 0.31
CA SER A 40 -2.13 -0.98 -0.67
C SER A 40 -1.00 -0.02 -1.08
N ARG A 41 -0.25 0.52 -0.10
CA ARG A 41 0.90 1.40 -0.36
C ARG A 41 2.00 0.73 -1.19
N GLN A 42 2.30 -0.54 -0.91
CA GLN A 42 3.27 -1.30 -1.69
C GLN A 42 2.86 -1.43 -3.15
N LYS A 43 1.59 -1.74 -3.41
CA LYS A 43 1.06 -1.84 -4.78
C LYS A 43 1.06 -0.47 -5.49
N GLU A 44 0.71 0.60 -4.78
CA GLU A 44 0.79 1.97 -5.29
C GLU A 44 2.23 2.33 -5.71
N ASN A 45 3.21 2.08 -4.82
CA ASN A 45 4.61 2.36 -5.07
C ASN A 45 5.15 1.60 -6.30
N VAL A 46 4.75 0.33 -6.48
CA VAL A 46 5.13 -0.44 -7.68
C VAL A 46 4.59 0.20 -8.96
N LEU A 47 3.34 0.65 -8.96
CA LEU A 47 2.73 1.30 -10.13
C LEU A 47 3.38 2.66 -10.43
N ILE A 48 3.74 3.42 -9.40
CA ILE A 48 4.48 4.68 -9.55
C ILE A 48 5.86 4.41 -10.16
N LEU A 49 6.61 3.43 -9.66
CA LEU A 49 7.92 3.07 -10.20
C LEU A 49 7.84 2.62 -11.66
N LYS A 50 6.84 1.79 -12.02
CA LYS A 50 6.57 1.43 -13.43
C LYS A 50 6.29 2.65 -14.29
N SER A 51 5.55 3.63 -13.77
CA SER A 51 5.24 4.87 -14.48
C SER A 51 6.50 5.70 -14.74
N ILE A 52 7.41 5.77 -13.76
CA ILE A 52 8.70 6.45 -13.89
C ILE A 52 9.56 5.76 -14.95
N ASP A 53 9.64 4.41 -14.95
CA ASP A 53 10.37 3.65 -15.97
C ASP A 53 9.81 3.92 -17.38
N ALA A 54 8.48 3.90 -17.53
CA ALA A 54 7.83 4.17 -18.81
C ALA A 54 8.13 5.59 -19.33
N ILE A 55 8.12 6.59 -18.45
CA ILE A 55 8.51 7.97 -18.79
C ILE A 55 9.99 8.02 -19.19
N GLY A 56 10.86 7.30 -18.48
CA GLY A 56 12.28 7.22 -18.81
C GLY A 56 12.51 6.64 -20.21
N ARG A 57 11.84 5.53 -20.54
CA ARG A 57 11.87 4.92 -21.88
C ARG A 57 11.35 5.86 -22.95
N LEU A 58 10.24 6.56 -22.69
CA LEU A 58 9.67 7.52 -23.61
C LEU A 58 10.64 8.69 -23.87
N THR A 59 11.24 9.23 -22.82
CA THR A 59 12.23 10.31 -22.90
C THR A 59 13.47 9.86 -23.66
N TYR A 60 13.92 8.63 -23.45
CA TYR A 60 15.06 8.06 -24.17
C TYR A 60 14.76 7.88 -25.66
N ALA A 61 13.59 7.34 -26.00
CA ALA A 61 13.15 7.21 -27.39
C ALA A 61 13.02 8.58 -28.08
N ASP A 62 12.51 9.58 -27.37
CA ASP A 62 12.42 10.96 -27.85
C ASP A 62 13.81 11.56 -28.12
N ALA A 63 14.75 11.40 -27.18
CA ALA A 63 16.13 11.85 -27.36
C ALA A 63 16.82 11.19 -28.57
N ILE A 64 16.60 9.89 -28.80
CA ILE A 64 17.11 9.20 -29.99
C ILE A 64 16.49 9.77 -31.27
N ALA A 65 15.17 9.98 -31.29
CA ALA A 65 14.50 10.48 -32.48
C ALA A 65 14.91 11.91 -32.83
N ILE A 66 15.11 12.77 -31.82
CA ILE A 66 15.65 14.13 -32.00
C ILE A 66 17.08 14.06 -32.55
N ARG A 67 17.94 13.21 -31.97
CA ARG A 67 19.34 13.05 -32.41
C ARG A 67 19.43 12.54 -33.84
N ASP A 68 18.62 11.55 -34.19
CA ASP A 68 18.68 10.85 -35.48
C ASP A 68 17.79 11.51 -36.55
N GLY A 69 16.99 12.51 -36.19
CA GLY A 69 16.09 13.26 -37.07
C GLY A 69 14.94 12.44 -37.65
N LYS A 70 14.66 11.25 -37.11
CA LYS A 70 13.62 10.33 -37.58
C LYS A 70 13.04 9.53 -36.42
N THR A 71 11.74 9.24 -36.49
CA THR A 71 11.10 8.35 -35.53
C THR A 71 11.28 6.90 -35.98
N ASN A 72 11.70 6.04 -35.05
CA ASN A 72 11.78 4.59 -35.21
C ASN A 72 10.61 3.91 -34.46
N GLY A 73 10.53 2.58 -34.51
CA GLY A 73 9.51 1.79 -33.79
C GLY A 73 9.54 1.98 -32.27
N GLU A 74 10.71 2.30 -31.70
CA GLU A 74 10.91 2.50 -30.25
C GLU A 74 10.00 3.57 -29.66
N MET A 75 9.73 4.65 -30.41
CA MET A 75 8.84 5.71 -29.93
C MET A 75 7.39 5.22 -29.83
N LYS A 76 6.93 4.41 -30.80
CA LYS A 76 5.58 3.85 -30.78
C LYS A 76 5.41 2.90 -29.59
N ASP A 77 6.39 2.04 -29.36
CA ASP A 77 6.37 1.05 -28.28
C ASP A 77 6.45 1.72 -26.91
N ALA A 78 7.28 2.75 -26.77
CA ALA A 78 7.38 3.54 -25.53
C ALA A 78 6.08 4.29 -25.22
N VAL A 79 5.43 4.89 -26.23
CA VAL A 79 4.13 5.56 -26.07
C VAL A 79 3.04 4.58 -25.67
N GLN A 80 2.96 3.41 -26.31
CA GLN A 80 1.98 2.38 -25.95
C GLN A 80 2.17 1.89 -24.51
N SER A 81 3.42 1.63 -24.12
CA SER A 81 3.76 1.21 -22.75
C SER A 81 3.37 2.27 -21.73
N TYR A 82 3.66 3.55 -22.02
CA TYR A 82 3.28 4.67 -21.17
C TYR A 82 1.75 4.78 -21.01
N ILE A 83 0.99 4.68 -22.10
CA ILE A 83 -0.48 4.76 -22.05
C ILE A 83 -1.06 3.62 -21.19
N ALA A 84 -0.57 2.39 -21.37
CA ALA A 84 -1.04 1.24 -20.62
C ALA A 84 -0.80 1.40 -19.11
N ILE A 85 0.43 1.77 -18.72
CA ILE A 85 0.81 1.94 -17.30
C ILE A 85 0.09 3.14 -16.69
N LYS A 86 -0.07 4.24 -17.43
CA LYS A 86 -0.84 5.41 -16.98
C LYS A 86 -2.29 5.03 -16.68
N SER A 87 -2.93 4.23 -17.54
CA SER A 87 -4.30 3.75 -17.32
C SER A 87 -4.37 2.87 -16.09
N GLU A 88 -3.45 1.91 -15.94
CA GLU A 88 -3.40 1.00 -14.79
C GLU A 88 -3.24 1.77 -13.46
N LEU A 89 -2.35 2.76 -13.41
CA LEU A 89 -2.17 3.60 -12.23
C LEU A 89 -3.42 4.45 -11.95
N TYR A 90 -4.03 5.03 -12.98
CA TYR A 90 -5.23 5.85 -12.83
C TYR A 90 -6.40 5.05 -12.27
N ASP A 91 -6.66 3.87 -12.83
CA ASP A 91 -7.73 2.96 -12.38
C ASP A 91 -7.48 2.50 -10.95
N TYR A 92 -6.21 2.22 -10.60
CA TYR A 92 -5.84 1.87 -9.23
C TYR A 92 -6.10 3.01 -8.23
N LEU A 93 -5.70 4.23 -8.56
CA LEU A 93 -5.91 5.39 -7.68
C LEU A 93 -7.40 5.71 -7.51
N LEU A 94 -8.22 5.56 -8.56
CA LEU A 94 -9.67 5.69 -8.48
C LEU A 94 -10.28 4.63 -7.56
N ASP A 95 -9.90 3.36 -7.72
CA ASP A 95 -10.38 2.26 -6.87
C ASP A 95 -10.01 2.49 -5.40
N GLN A 96 -8.76 2.89 -5.11
CA GLN A 96 -8.33 3.23 -3.75
C GLN A 96 -9.12 4.38 -3.14
N ASN A 97 -9.37 5.45 -3.90
CA ASN A 97 -10.14 6.59 -3.42
C ASN A 97 -11.61 6.20 -3.16
N SER A 98 -12.20 5.38 -4.03
CA SER A 98 -13.56 4.87 -3.85
C SER A 98 -13.73 3.99 -2.61
N LYS A 99 -12.69 3.22 -2.23
CA LYS A 99 -12.64 2.37 -1.02
C LYS A 99 -12.32 3.14 0.26
N SER A 100 -11.85 4.38 0.14
CA SER A 100 -11.50 5.24 1.27
C SER A 100 -12.70 6.00 1.86
N LYS A 101 -13.90 5.88 1.25
CA LYS A 101 -15.19 6.39 1.77
C LYS A 101 -15.94 5.31 2.54
#